data_AF-A0A9E0UDZ8-F1
#
_entry.id   AF-A0A9E0UDZ8-F1
#
_cell.length_a   1.000
_cell.length_b   1.000
_cell.length_c   1.000
_cell.angle_alpha   90.00
_cell.angle_beta   90.00
_cell.angle_gamma   90.00
#
_symmetry.space_group_name_H-M   'P 1'
#
loop_
_entity.id
_entity.type
_entity.pdbx_description
1 polymer ?
#
loop_
_entity_poly.entity_id
_entity_poly.type
_entity_poly.pdbx_seq_one_letter_code
_entity_poly.pdbx_strand_id
1 'polypeptide(L)'
;MNSVLRQTTLAVAALVSMAAAPMAQATVFSITDTAFVPDGGYGKHHCQKRNTLLDVRFDTSGFSAQTFSLDRVGASRTFDFGTVDLKEPDAWGCIDVGGIRNLDVLAALTFSDPVGMSSTVKVFGHGAPHIGPANDPDVGYVLTWKPTLVHFGDRGLFEIRLSNLFFYETGPFKTETATITLKRGEVPEPGTVALFGLALAGIGLTRRRRAP
;
A
#
# COMPACT_ATOMS: atom_id res chain seq x y z
N MET A 1 -50.18 65.02 -22.80
CA MET A 1 -50.37 63.62 -23.24
C MET A 1 -49.06 62.90 -22.98
N ASN A 2 -48.97 62.22 -21.83
CA ASN A 2 -47.72 61.66 -21.31
C ASN A 2 -47.48 60.23 -21.78
N SER A 3 -46.20 59.95 -22.04
CA SER A 3 -45.59 58.70 -22.45
C SER A 3 -45.85 57.54 -21.50
N VAL A 4 -45.91 56.31 -22.04
CA VAL A 4 -45.67 55.10 -21.25
C VAL A 4 -44.65 54.22 -21.98
N LEU A 5 -43.39 54.29 -21.51
CA LEU A 5 -42.33 53.33 -21.83
C LEU A 5 -42.68 51.97 -21.20
N ARG A 6 -42.63 50.90 -21.99
CA ARG A 6 -42.64 49.51 -21.50
C ARG A 6 -41.19 49.09 -21.19
N GLN A 7 -40.88 48.91 -19.90
CA GLN A 7 -39.66 48.23 -19.46
C GLN A 7 -39.94 46.74 -19.33
N THR A 8 -39.31 45.92 -20.17
CA THR A 8 -39.27 44.47 -20.06
C THR A 8 -38.11 44.06 -19.14
N THR A 9 -38.42 43.71 -17.89
CA THR A 9 -37.48 43.12 -16.95
C THR A 9 -37.30 41.63 -17.25
N LEU A 10 -36.13 41.26 -17.79
CA LEU A 10 -35.66 39.88 -17.86
C LEU A 10 -35.04 39.51 -16.50
N ALA A 11 -35.74 38.69 -15.72
CA ALA A 11 -35.20 38.08 -14.52
C ALA A 11 -34.57 36.72 -14.87
N VAL A 12 -33.24 36.62 -14.80
CA VAL A 12 -32.52 35.34 -14.87
C VAL A 12 -32.42 34.80 -13.44
N ALA A 13 -33.20 33.77 -13.13
CA ALA A 13 -33.12 33.08 -11.84
C ALA A 13 -31.98 32.04 -11.89
N ALA A 14 -30.88 32.31 -11.19
CA ALA A 14 -29.83 31.33 -10.96
C ALA A 14 -30.22 30.45 -9.76
N LEU A 15 -30.67 29.22 -10.05
CA LEU A 15 -30.89 28.19 -9.04
C LEU A 15 -29.53 27.63 -8.60
N VAL A 16 -29.09 28.02 -7.39
CA VAL A 16 -27.95 27.41 -6.70
C VAL A 16 -28.44 26.11 -6.06
N SER A 17 -28.29 24.99 -6.78
CA SER A 17 -28.44 23.66 -6.21
C SER A 17 -27.24 23.36 -5.31
N MET A 18 -27.43 23.46 -3.99
CA MET A 18 -26.47 22.90 -3.03
C MET A 18 -26.52 21.37 -3.15
N ALA A 19 -25.63 20.82 -3.97
CA ALA A 19 -25.39 19.38 -3.98
C ALA A 19 -24.87 18.98 -2.60
N ALA A 20 -25.64 18.16 -1.87
CA ALA A 20 -25.18 17.54 -0.64
C ALA A 20 -23.91 16.73 -0.97
N ALA A 21 -22.80 17.05 -0.33
CA ALA A 21 -21.58 16.28 -0.48
C ALA A 21 -21.84 14.86 0.04
N PRO A 22 -21.54 13.80 -0.75
CA PRO A 22 -21.66 12.44 -0.25
C PRO A 22 -20.78 12.28 0.99
N MET A 23 -21.35 11.81 2.09
CA MET A 23 -20.57 11.43 3.28
C MET A 23 -19.64 10.29 2.90
N ALA A 24 -18.36 10.39 3.26
CA ALA A 24 -17.38 9.34 3.00
C ALA A 24 -17.81 8.06 3.75
N GLN A 25 -18.13 7.02 2.99
CA GLN A 25 -18.47 5.71 3.55
C GLN A 25 -17.18 4.99 3.99
N ALA A 26 -17.23 4.32 5.15
CA ALA A 26 -16.11 3.52 5.63
C ALA A 26 -15.79 2.41 4.62
N THR A 27 -14.49 2.23 4.32
CA THR A 27 -14.02 1.17 3.43
C THR A 27 -13.78 -0.10 4.25
N VAL A 28 -14.42 -1.20 3.85
CA VAL A 28 -14.24 -2.51 4.49
C VAL A 28 -13.05 -3.23 3.84
N PHE A 29 -12.20 -3.81 4.67
CA PHE A 29 -11.09 -4.66 4.28
C PHE A 29 -11.34 -6.05 4.85
N SER A 30 -11.31 -7.05 3.99
CA SER A 30 -11.46 -8.45 4.40
C SER A 30 -10.28 -9.24 3.86
N ILE A 31 -9.47 -9.75 4.77
CA ILE A 31 -8.25 -10.50 4.48
C ILE A 31 -8.51 -11.95 4.90
N THR A 32 -8.38 -12.84 3.93
CA THR A 32 -8.74 -14.25 4.09
C THR A 32 -7.54 -15.14 4.34
N ASP A 33 -6.35 -14.74 3.86
CA ASP A 33 -5.14 -15.56 3.94
C ASP A 33 -3.86 -14.71 3.86
N THR A 34 -2.78 -15.22 4.43
CA THR A 34 -1.42 -14.67 4.31
C THR A 34 -0.40 -15.78 4.04
N ALA A 35 0.60 -15.47 3.22
CA ALA A 35 1.68 -16.41 2.93
C ALA A 35 3.01 -15.69 2.70
N PHE A 36 4.10 -16.35 3.08
CA PHE A 36 5.44 -16.01 2.62
C PHE A 36 5.83 -16.91 1.45
N VAL A 37 6.41 -16.32 0.41
CA VAL A 37 7.01 -17.05 -0.72
C VAL A 37 8.48 -16.62 -0.79
N PRO A 38 9.38 -17.30 -0.05
CA PRO A 38 10.80 -17.05 -0.14
C PRO A 38 11.33 -17.47 -1.52
N ASP A 39 12.28 -16.71 -2.07
CA ASP A 39 12.99 -17.10 -3.27
C ASP A 39 13.98 -18.25 -2.96
N GLY A 40 14.64 -18.77 -3.99
CA GLY A 40 15.46 -19.97 -3.90
C GLY A 40 16.77 -19.82 -3.13
N GLY A 41 17.13 -18.66 -2.57
CA GLY A 41 18.39 -18.47 -1.84
C GLY A 41 18.39 -19.04 -0.42
N TYR A 42 17.22 -19.16 0.19
CA TYR A 42 17.07 -19.67 1.56
C TYR A 42 17.37 -21.17 1.64
N GLY A 43 18.11 -21.58 2.67
CA GLY A 43 18.49 -22.97 2.88
C GLY A 43 19.40 -23.55 1.80
N LYS A 44 20.01 -22.73 0.94
CA LYS A 44 20.97 -23.18 -0.10
C LYS A 44 22.41 -22.84 0.25
N HIS A 45 23.28 -23.82 0.00
CA HIS A 45 24.69 -23.83 0.40
C HIS A 45 25.59 -22.95 -0.49
N HIS A 46 26.51 -22.20 0.15
CA HIS A 46 27.81 -21.87 -0.45
C HIS A 46 29.01 -22.27 0.45
N CYS A 47 28.83 -22.37 1.77
CA CYS A 47 29.90 -22.77 2.69
C CYS A 47 30.11 -24.30 2.66
N GLN A 48 31.00 -24.78 1.79
CA GLN A 48 31.31 -26.22 1.59
C GLN A 48 31.95 -26.93 2.80
N LYS A 49 32.35 -26.20 3.85
CA LYS A 49 33.20 -26.80 4.88
C LYS A 49 32.46 -27.68 5.89
N ARG A 50 31.22 -27.38 6.32
CA ARG A 50 30.57 -28.09 7.46
C ARG A 50 29.01 -28.11 7.53
N ASN A 51 28.28 -28.05 6.42
CA ASN A 51 26.80 -28.16 6.43
C ASN A 51 26.03 -27.08 7.22
N THR A 52 26.53 -25.84 7.31
CA THR A 52 25.76 -24.71 7.89
C THR A 52 25.02 -23.96 6.77
N LEU A 53 23.73 -23.71 6.96
CA LEU A 53 22.82 -23.08 6.00
C LEU A 53 22.25 -21.79 6.59
N LEU A 54 22.12 -20.74 5.77
CA LEU A 54 21.23 -19.62 6.10
C LEU A 54 19.79 -20.16 6.07
N ASP A 55 19.28 -20.52 7.23
CA ASP A 55 17.93 -21.06 7.43
C ASP A 55 17.06 -19.95 8.01
N VAL A 56 16.31 -19.26 7.16
CA VAL A 56 15.26 -18.35 7.60
C VAL A 56 13.93 -19.06 7.36
N ARG A 57 13.16 -19.22 8.44
CA ARG A 57 11.89 -19.92 8.43
C ARG A 57 10.77 -18.91 8.51
N PHE A 58 9.77 -19.13 7.67
CA PHE A 58 8.61 -18.27 7.55
C PHE A 58 7.38 -19.07 7.92
N ASP A 59 6.53 -18.53 8.78
CA ASP A 59 5.31 -19.18 9.24
C ASP A 59 4.14 -18.20 9.29
N THR A 60 3.00 -18.62 8.77
CA THR A 60 1.73 -17.87 8.81
C THR A 60 0.62 -18.65 9.51
N SER A 61 0.91 -19.78 10.16
CA SER A 61 -0.12 -20.59 10.84
C SER A 61 -0.80 -19.85 12.00
N GLY A 62 -0.17 -18.79 12.52
CA GLY A 62 -0.76 -17.90 13.52
C GLY A 62 -1.73 -16.86 12.97
N PHE A 63 -1.81 -16.69 11.65
CA PHE A 63 -2.74 -15.74 11.03
C PHE A 63 -4.18 -16.26 11.11
N SER A 64 -5.12 -15.35 11.35
CA SER A 64 -6.55 -15.62 11.26
C SER A 64 -7.20 -14.62 10.32
N ALA A 65 -8.10 -15.14 9.48
CA ALA A 65 -8.90 -14.31 8.58
C ALA A 65 -9.63 -13.23 9.38
N GLN A 66 -9.59 -12.00 8.90
CA GLN A 66 -10.09 -10.86 9.64
C GLN A 66 -10.71 -9.81 8.73
N THR A 67 -11.71 -9.13 9.27
CA THR A 67 -12.41 -8.05 8.59
C THR A 67 -12.44 -6.82 9.48
N PHE A 68 -12.14 -5.66 8.91
CA PHE A 68 -12.16 -4.38 9.60
C PHE A 68 -12.57 -3.26 8.65
N SER A 69 -12.87 -2.08 9.19
CA SER A 69 -13.21 -0.91 8.39
C SER A 69 -12.29 0.27 8.70
N LEU A 70 -11.98 1.06 7.68
CA LEU A 70 -11.27 2.32 7.79
C LEU A 70 -12.21 3.44 7.34
N ASP A 71 -12.48 4.38 8.24
CA ASP A 71 -13.51 5.40 8.12
C ASP A 71 -13.06 6.65 7.37
N ARG A 72 -11.75 6.91 7.29
CA ARG A 72 -11.18 8.09 6.64
C ARG A 72 -9.82 7.85 6.03
N VAL A 73 -9.47 8.65 5.03
CA VAL A 73 -8.11 8.67 4.46
C VAL A 73 -7.10 8.98 5.57
N GLY A 74 -6.02 8.20 5.59
CA GLY A 74 -4.98 8.23 6.62
C GLY A 74 -5.26 7.33 7.81
N ALA A 75 -6.48 6.79 7.96
CA ALA A 75 -6.74 5.74 8.93
C ALA A 75 -5.96 4.46 8.56
N SER A 76 -5.52 3.73 9.57
CA SER A 76 -4.74 2.52 9.39
C SER A 76 -5.11 1.44 10.39
N ARG A 77 -4.88 0.18 9.99
CA ARG A 77 -4.99 -0.99 10.85
C ARG A 77 -3.70 -1.80 10.75
N THR A 78 -3.15 -2.15 11.91
CA THR A 78 -2.00 -3.06 12.03
C THR A 78 -2.47 -4.39 12.62
N PHE A 79 -1.91 -5.48 12.11
CA PHE A 79 -2.16 -6.84 12.58
C PHE A 79 -0.92 -7.71 12.36
N ASP A 80 -0.86 -8.83 13.07
CA ASP A 80 0.21 -9.82 12.92
C ASP A 80 0.04 -10.56 11.58
N PHE A 81 1.05 -10.47 10.73
CA PHE A 81 1.06 -11.11 9.40
C PHE A 81 1.47 -12.58 9.52
N GLY A 82 2.46 -12.86 10.36
CA GLY A 82 3.08 -14.16 10.56
C GLY A 82 4.32 -14.03 11.44
N THR A 83 5.13 -15.07 11.48
CA THR A 83 6.40 -15.10 12.21
C THR A 83 7.55 -15.48 11.30
N VAL A 84 8.74 -14.98 11.65
CA VAL A 84 9.99 -15.27 10.94
C VAL A 84 11.06 -15.64 11.96
N ASP A 85 11.79 -16.71 11.71
CA ASP A 85 12.86 -17.23 12.57
C ASP A 85 14.18 -17.33 11.77
N LEU A 86 15.28 -16.89 12.37
CA LEU A 86 16.63 -17.09 11.86
C LEU A 86 17.26 -18.27 12.63
N LYS A 87 17.45 -19.37 11.92
CA LYS A 87 17.90 -20.67 12.42
C LYS A 87 19.32 -21.01 11.95
N GLU A 88 20.24 -20.08 12.11
CA GLU A 88 21.63 -20.30 11.68
C GLU A 88 22.43 -21.08 12.74
N PRO A 89 23.00 -22.26 12.43
CA PRO A 89 23.92 -22.92 13.33
C PRO A 89 25.23 -22.12 13.39
N ASP A 90 25.33 -21.29 14.43
CA ASP A 90 26.35 -20.25 14.64
C ASP A 90 27.82 -20.71 14.53
N ALA A 91 28.13 -21.98 14.77
CA ALA A 91 29.46 -22.40 15.24
C ALA A 91 30.66 -21.99 14.37
N TRP A 92 30.48 -21.53 13.12
CA TRP A 92 31.59 -21.22 12.20
C TRP A 92 31.38 -20.01 11.26
N GLY A 93 30.37 -19.15 11.47
CA GLY A 93 30.22 -17.84 10.78
C GLY A 93 30.26 -17.88 9.24
N CYS A 94 29.32 -18.58 8.60
CA CYS A 94 29.38 -18.91 7.17
C CYS A 94 28.53 -17.98 6.26
N ILE A 95 28.06 -16.82 6.72
CA ILE A 95 27.53 -15.80 5.83
C ILE A 95 28.71 -15.22 5.02
N ASP A 96 29.08 -15.90 3.93
CA ASP A 96 30.07 -15.42 2.97
C ASP A 96 29.40 -14.70 1.79
N VAL A 97 30.14 -13.82 1.11
CA VAL A 97 29.64 -13.01 -0.03
C VAL A 97 29.09 -13.87 -1.18
N GLY A 98 29.44 -15.17 -1.24
CA GLY A 98 28.99 -16.11 -2.27
C GLY A 98 27.58 -16.66 -2.01
N GLY A 99 27.18 -16.79 -0.74
CA GLY A 99 25.89 -17.32 -0.29
C GLY A 99 24.74 -16.30 -0.24
N ILE A 100 25.00 -15.01 -0.50
CA ILE A 100 24.04 -13.90 -0.32
C ILE A 100 23.32 -13.58 -1.64
N ARG A 101 22.65 -14.57 -2.25
CA ARG A 101 21.91 -14.35 -3.51
C ARG A 101 20.50 -14.92 -3.38
N ASN A 102 19.57 -14.28 -4.07
CA ASN A 102 18.17 -14.73 -4.17
C ASN A 102 17.49 -14.84 -2.79
N LEU A 103 17.75 -13.86 -1.93
CA LEU A 103 17.16 -13.74 -0.59
C LEU A 103 15.92 -12.84 -0.59
N ASP A 104 15.30 -12.65 -1.75
CA ASP A 104 14.05 -11.91 -1.82
C ASP A 104 12.90 -12.77 -1.28
N VAL A 105 11.88 -12.11 -0.73
CA VAL A 105 10.68 -12.75 -0.18
C VAL A 105 9.48 -11.99 -0.67
N LEU A 106 8.43 -12.72 -1.06
CA LEU A 106 7.12 -12.12 -1.31
C LEU A 106 6.23 -12.39 -0.11
N ALA A 107 5.69 -11.34 0.49
CA ALA A 107 4.57 -11.43 1.42
C ALA A 107 3.27 -11.29 0.61
N ALA A 108 2.45 -12.33 0.60
CA ALA A 108 1.17 -12.38 -0.09
C ALA A 108 0.03 -12.18 0.91
N LEU A 109 -0.90 -11.27 0.59
CA LEU A 109 -2.15 -11.05 1.31
C LEU A 109 -3.32 -11.29 0.36
N THR A 110 -4.25 -12.17 0.73
CA THR A 110 -5.44 -12.46 -0.09
C THR A 110 -6.65 -11.69 0.44
N PHE A 111 -7.14 -10.75 -0.36
CA PHE A 111 -8.27 -9.89 -0.04
C PHE A 111 -9.54 -10.38 -0.73
N SER A 112 -10.65 -10.47 -0.01
CA SER A 112 -12.00 -10.57 -0.60
C SER A 112 -12.69 -9.22 -0.74
N ASP A 113 -12.25 -8.21 0.01
CA ASP A 113 -12.68 -6.80 -0.08
C ASP A 113 -11.52 -5.88 0.32
N PRO A 114 -11.40 -4.65 -0.23
CA PRO A 114 -12.30 -4.01 -1.21
C PRO A 114 -11.90 -4.27 -2.67
N VAL A 115 -10.92 -5.13 -2.92
CA VAL A 115 -10.25 -5.31 -4.24
C VAL A 115 -11.11 -6.15 -5.22
N GLY A 116 -12.33 -6.54 -4.82
CA GLY A 116 -13.23 -7.39 -5.61
C GLY A 116 -12.99 -8.87 -5.35
N MET A 117 -13.41 -9.74 -6.30
CA MET A 117 -13.20 -11.20 -6.24
C MET A 117 -11.81 -11.55 -5.69
N SER A 118 -11.76 -12.52 -4.77
CA SER A 118 -10.56 -12.90 -3.99
C SER A 118 -9.25 -12.68 -4.75
N SER A 119 -8.49 -11.66 -4.35
CA SER A 119 -7.30 -11.18 -5.06
C SER A 119 -6.10 -11.18 -4.12
N THR A 120 -5.00 -11.78 -4.58
CA THR A 120 -3.75 -11.83 -3.82
C THR A 120 -2.84 -10.67 -4.21
N VAL A 121 -2.57 -9.77 -3.25
CA VAL A 121 -1.59 -8.70 -3.37
C VAL A 121 -0.25 -9.17 -2.83
N LYS A 122 0.85 -8.87 -3.54
CA LYS A 122 2.20 -9.24 -3.14
C LYS A 122 3.00 -8.00 -2.74
N VAL A 123 3.66 -8.07 -1.60
CA VAL A 123 4.61 -7.07 -1.10
C VAL A 123 6.01 -7.65 -1.21
N PHE A 124 6.92 -6.91 -1.86
CA PHE A 124 8.29 -7.35 -2.08
C PHE A 124 9.16 -7.03 -0.86
N GLY A 125 9.86 -8.05 -0.36
CA GLY A 125 10.86 -7.97 0.68
C GLY A 125 12.23 -8.39 0.17
N HIS A 126 13.27 -7.77 0.75
CA HIS A 126 14.67 -8.07 0.47
C HIS A 126 15.36 -8.50 1.76
N GLY A 127 15.90 -9.71 1.73
CA GLY A 127 16.76 -10.27 2.77
C GLY A 127 18.22 -9.86 2.58
N ALA A 128 18.80 -9.25 3.60
CA ALA A 128 20.18 -8.80 3.63
C ALA A 128 20.89 -9.37 4.88
N PRO A 129 21.66 -10.45 4.75
CA PRO A 129 22.50 -10.96 5.81
C PRO A 129 23.73 -10.06 5.95
N HIS A 130 24.17 -9.82 7.18
CA HIS A 130 25.47 -9.18 7.41
C HIS A 130 26.55 -10.24 7.56
N ILE A 131 27.71 -9.95 6.99
CA ILE A 131 28.86 -10.84 7.01
C ILE A 131 29.50 -10.76 8.40
N GLY A 132 29.55 -11.88 9.12
CA GLY A 132 30.10 -11.97 10.46
C GLY A 132 29.67 -13.27 11.16
N PRO A 133 30.21 -13.57 12.35
CA PRO A 133 29.65 -14.61 13.22
C PRO A 133 28.23 -14.21 13.70
N ALA A 134 27.34 -15.18 13.89
CA ALA A 134 25.96 -14.90 14.31
C ALA A 134 25.82 -14.66 15.84
N ASN A 135 26.88 -14.88 16.60
CA ASN A 135 27.00 -14.68 18.05
C ASN A 135 27.85 -13.45 18.38
N ASP A 136 27.66 -12.37 17.63
CA ASP A 136 28.18 -11.06 17.96
C ASP A 136 27.00 -10.09 18.22
N PRO A 137 27.23 -8.89 18.78
CA PRO A 137 26.13 -7.96 19.01
C PRO A 137 25.61 -7.30 17.72
N ASP A 138 26.18 -7.63 16.57
CA ASP A 138 25.82 -7.04 15.29
C ASP A 138 24.62 -7.79 14.67
N VAL A 139 24.01 -7.17 13.65
CA VAL A 139 22.79 -7.71 13.05
C VAL A 139 23.15 -8.85 12.09
N GLY A 140 23.00 -10.11 12.45
CA GLY A 140 23.21 -11.22 11.51
C GLY A 140 22.34 -11.17 10.24
N TYR A 141 21.08 -10.73 10.34
CA TYR A 141 20.17 -10.69 9.19
C TYR A 141 19.11 -9.59 9.29
N VAL A 142 18.82 -8.94 8.16
CA VAL A 142 17.74 -7.95 8.01
C VAL A 142 16.78 -8.39 6.93
N LEU A 143 15.49 -8.29 7.21
CA LEU A 143 14.44 -8.36 6.21
C LEU A 143 13.77 -6.99 6.09
N THR A 144 13.88 -6.38 4.91
CA THR A 144 13.27 -5.07 4.63
C THR A 144 12.19 -5.19 3.57
N TRP A 145 11.14 -4.37 3.69
CA TRP A 145 10.00 -4.43 2.78
C TRP A 145 9.79 -3.13 2.01
N LYS A 146 9.37 -3.25 0.74
CA LYS A 146 8.93 -2.12 -0.08
C LYS A 146 7.41 -1.92 0.10
N PRO A 147 6.96 -0.75 0.58
CA PRO A 147 5.53 -0.44 0.64
C PRO A 147 4.85 -0.63 -0.72
N THR A 148 3.64 -1.19 -0.72
CA THR A 148 2.87 -1.48 -1.94
C THR A 148 1.57 -0.71 -1.93
N LEU A 149 1.31 0.04 -3.00
CA LEU A 149 0.04 0.73 -3.23
C LEU A 149 -0.90 -0.16 -4.03
N VAL A 150 -2.16 -0.22 -3.61
CA VAL A 150 -3.19 -1.06 -4.22
C VAL A 150 -4.42 -0.21 -4.52
N HIS A 151 -4.81 -0.21 -5.79
CA HIS A 151 -6.03 0.44 -6.24
C HIS A 151 -7.23 -0.50 -6.07
N PHE A 152 -8.39 0.06 -5.74
CA PHE A 152 -9.65 -0.68 -5.67
C PHE A 152 -10.82 0.23 -6.07
N GLY A 153 -11.85 -0.35 -6.69
CA GLY A 153 -12.94 0.41 -7.29
C GLY A 153 -12.41 1.50 -8.24
N ASP A 154 -13.17 2.59 -8.40
CA ASP A 154 -12.83 3.64 -9.37
C ASP A 154 -11.75 4.62 -8.86
N ARG A 155 -11.65 4.80 -7.53
CA ARG A 155 -10.80 5.84 -6.91
C ARG A 155 -10.22 5.43 -5.56
N GLY A 156 -10.44 4.19 -5.12
CA GLY A 156 -9.90 3.68 -3.88
C GLY A 156 -8.41 3.42 -4.02
N LEU A 157 -7.65 3.79 -3.00
CA LEU A 157 -6.22 3.50 -2.89
C LEU A 157 -5.91 3.14 -1.45
N PHE A 158 -5.13 2.09 -1.22
CA PHE A 158 -4.53 1.83 0.08
C PHE A 158 -3.08 1.42 -0.06
N GLU A 159 -2.35 1.55 1.03
CA GLU A 159 -0.95 1.17 1.14
C GLU A 159 -0.83 0.00 2.11
N ILE A 160 -0.07 -1.01 1.72
CA ILE A 160 0.36 -2.11 2.59
C ILE A 160 1.82 -1.89 2.93
N ARG A 161 2.14 -1.91 4.23
CA ARG A 161 3.50 -1.86 4.77
C ARG A 161 3.71 -3.02 5.72
N LEU A 162 4.82 -3.74 5.56
CA LEU A 162 5.28 -4.70 6.54
C LEU A 162 6.37 -4.04 7.42
N SER A 163 6.52 -4.50 8.65
CA SER A 163 7.60 -4.07 9.54
C SER A 163 8.93 -4.65 9.08
N ASN A 164 10.02 -3.91 9.24
CA ASN A 164 11.34 -4.50 9.01
C ASN A 164 11.71 -5.40 10.19
N LEU A 165 12.34 -6.54 9.91
CA LEU A 165 12.86 -7.44 10.94
C LEU A 165 14.37 -7.39 10.98
N PHE A 166 14.91 -7.39 12.19
CA PHE A 166 16.34 -7.39 12.47
C PHE A 166 16.64 -8.56 13.39
N PHE A 167 17.54 -9.45 12.99
CA PHE A 167 17.97 -10.62 13.74
C PHE A 167 19.43 -10.41 14.10
N TYR A 168 19.71 -10.36 15.39
CA TYR A 168 21.06 -10.18 15.94
C TYR A 168 21.69 -11.53 16.27
N GLU A 169 20.88 -12.48 16.72
CA GLU A 169 21.28 -13.81 17.10
C GLU A 169 20.25 -14.82 16.56
N THR A 170 20.66 -16.09 16.49
CA THR A 170 19.70 -17.19 16.35
C THR A 170 18.82 -17.23 17.59
N GLY A 171 17.51 -17.27 17.41
CA GLY A 171 16.62 -16.97 18.54
C GLY A 171 15.16 -17.32 18.28
N PRO A 172 14.24 -16.82 19.14
CA PRO A 172 12.83 -17.10 18.97
C PRO A 172 12.28 -16.38 17.75
N PHE A 173 11.20 -16.95 17.20
CA PHE A 173 10.36 -16.34 16.18
C PHE A 173 10.08 -14.86 16.48
N LYS A 174 10.32 -13.99 15.49
CA LYS A 174 9.89 -12.60 15.51
C LYS A 174 8.56 -12.46 14.79
N THR A 175 7.64 -11.71 15.38
CA THR A 175 6.36 -11.39 14.74
C THR A 175 6.57 -10.34 13.66
N GLU A 176 6.15 -10.67 12.44
CA GLU A 176 6.03 -9.73 11.34
C GLU A 176 4.65 -9.09 11.38
N THR A 177 4.58 -7.77 11.25
CA THR A 177 3.31 -7.03 11.29
C THR A 177 3.01 -6.37 9.96
N ALA A 178 1.76 -6.45 9.51
CA ALA A 178 1.28 -5.75 8.34
C ALA A 178 0.40 -4.57 8.76
N THR A 179 0.62 -3.42 8.14
CA THR A 179 -0.16 -2.19 8.32
C THR A 179 -0.81 -1.80 7.01
N ILE A 180 -2.15 -1.74 7.02
CA ILE A 180 -2.96 -1.26 5.90
C ILE A 180 -3.39 0.16 6.21
N THR A 181 -3.08 1.09 5.30
CA THR A 181 -3.47 2.51 5.42
C THR A 181 -4.32 2.93 4.25
N LEU A 182 -5.52 3.46 4.51
CA LEU A 182 -6.36 4.02 3.47
C LEU A 182 -5.73 5.32 2.95
N LYS A 183 -5.52 5.43 1.64
CA LYS A 183 -4.94 6.60 0.98
C LYS A 183 -6.00 7.28 0.11
N ARG A 184 -5.73 8.53 -0.26
CA ARG A 184 -6.53 9.22 -1.28
C ARG A 184 -6.07 8.74 -2.65
N GLY A 185 -6.96 8.13 -3.43
CA GLY A 185 -6.67 7.87 -4.84
C GLY A 185 -6.58 9.19 -5.61
N GLU A 186 -5.81 9.20 -6.69
CA GLU A 186 -5.76 10.35 -7.59
C GLU A 186 -7.16 10.58 -8.16
N VAL A 187 -7.70 11.77 -7.94
CA VAL A 187 -8.97 12.18 -8.54
C VAL A 187 -8.61 12.73 -9.91
N PRO A 188 -9.08 12.14 -11.03
CA PRO A 188 -8.94 12.77 -12.33
C PRO A 188 -9.53 14.16 -12.23
N GLU A 189 -8.77 15.21 -12.57
CA GLU A 189 -9.25 16.58 -12.47
C GLU A 189 -10.65 16.63 -13.08
N PRO A 190 -11.65 17.10 -12.31
CA PRO A 190 -13.00 16.97 -12.79
C PRO A 190 -13.09 17.85 -14.03
N GLY A 191 -13.65 17.31 -15.12
CA GLY A 191 -13.81 18.03 -16.38
C GLY A 191 -14.52 19.38 -16.23
N THR A 192 -15.09 19.68 -15.05
CA THR A 192 -15.51 21.01 -14.61
C THR A 192 -14.42 22.07 -14.67
N VAL A 193 -13.13 21.79 -14.46
CA VAL A 193 -12.07 22.81 -14.66
C VAL A 193 -11.97 23.17 -16.14
N ALA A 194 -11.97 22.15 -17.01
CA ALA A 194 -12.01 22.35 -18.46
C ALA A 194 -13.31 23.03 -18.92
N LEU A 195 -14.46 22.66 -18.34
CA LEU A 195 -15.77 23.23 -18.65
C LEU A 195 -15.89 24.68 -18.14
N PHE A 196 -15.34 24.99 -16.97
CA PHE A 196 -15.30 26.35 -16.42
C PHE A 196 -14.37 27.23 -17.27
N GLY A 197 -13.23 26.70 -17.70
CA GLY A 197 -12.35 27.34 -18.68
C GLY A 197 -13.06 27.63 -20.01
N LEU A 198 -13.78 26.64 -20.55
CA LEU A 198 -14.58 26.79 -21.77
C LEU A 198 -15.73 27.79 -21.60
N ALA A 199 -16.41 27.79 -20.44
CA ALA A 199 -17.49 28.72 -20.14
C ALA A 199 -16.96 30.17 -20.09
N LEU A 200 -15.83 30.40 -19.44
CA LEU A 200 -15.17 31.72 -19.42
C LEU A 200 -14.72 32.16 -20.82
N ALA A 201 -14.15 31.25 -21.61
CA ALA A 201 -13.78 31.54 -22.99
C ALA A 201 -15.00 31.91 -23.85
N GLY A 202 -16.11 31.19 -23.70
CA GLY A 202 -17.38 31.50 -24.39
C GLY A 202 -17.97 32.86 -24.01
N ILE A 203 -17.91 33.24 -22.73
CA ILE A 203 -18.35 34.57 -22.25
C ILE A 203 -17.45 35.68 -22.82
N GLY A 204 -16.14 35.46 -22.91
CA GLY A 204 -15.20 36.40 -23.53
C GLY A 204 -15.49 36.65 -25.02
N LEU A 205 -15.80 35.61 -25.78
CA LEU A 205 -16.11 35.70 -27.21
C LEU A 205 -17.44 36.39 -27.51
N THR A 206 -18.44 36.23 -26.63
CA THR A 206 -19.76 36.87 -26.81
C THR A 206 -19.75 38.37 -26.51
N ARG A 207 -18.81 38.87 -25.70
CA ARG A 207 -18.70 40.31 -25.37
C ARG A 207 -18.16 41.17 -26.51
N ARG A 208 -17.49 40.59 -27.52
CA ARG A 208 -16.81 41.35 -28.58
C ARG A 208 -17.71 41.80 -29.75
N ARG A 209 -19.01 41.44 -29.77
CA ARG A 209 -19.96 41.83 -30.84
C ARG A 209 -20.74 43.13 -30.60
N ARG A 210 -20.31 43.98 -29.65
CA ARG A 210 -20.86 45.34 -29.47
C ARG A 210 -19.74 46.36 -29.47
N ALA A 211 -19.24 46.68 -30.66
CA ALA A 211 -18.71 47.99 -30.98
C ALA A 211 -19.25 48.38 -32.37
N PRO A 212 -19.78 49.61 -32.54
CA PRO A 212 -20.45 50.07 -33.76
C PRO A 212 -19.51 50.17 -34.97
#